data_AF-A0A285TH98-F1
#
_entry.id   AF-A0A285TH98-F1
#
_cell.length_a   1.000
_cell.length_b   1.000
_cell.length_c   1.000
_cell.angle_alpha   90.00
_cell.angle_beta   90.00
_cell.angle_gamma   90.00
#
_symmetry.space_group_name_H-M   'P 1'
#
loop_
_entity.id
_entity.type
_entity.pdbx_description
1 polymer ?
#
loop_
_entity_poly.entity_id
_entity_poly.type
_entity_poly.pdbx_seq_one_letter_code
_entity_poly.pdbx_strand_id
1 'polypeptide(L)'
;MTALCTYSSKNHESVPFYQFHYEGFENKYLKIRAKSLRDGQLRTAKSPKISNYREWFINETHKQLDTSQDYYRFEKAICIIVHGFSSFQASDLDNYDYKYVVDGIKSLQIIIDDSYKELSLMCIGQKSELDRITCYVVPEAYFIDFLAHGFVPLDVPALSSYKLINPRILEEERFQLLEESKFF
;
A
#
# COMPACT_ATOMS: atom_id res chain seq x y z
N MET A 1 6.21 -20.17 -1.65
CA MET A 1 6.99 -19.09 -2.30
C MET A 1 7.61 -18.31 -1.17
N THR A 2 8.94 -18.14 -1.16
CA THR A 2 9.63 -17.47 -0.05
C THR A 2 9.66 -15.97 -0.30
N ALA A 3 9.27 -15.17 0.69
CA ALA A 3 9.17 -13.71 0.60
C ALA A 3 10.52 -13.01 0.47
N LEU A 4 11.60 -13.65 0.94
CA LEU A 4 12.96 -13.11 0.84
C LEU A 4 13.47 -13.18 -0.61
N CYS A 5 13.82 -12.03 -1.15
CA CYS A 5 14.35 -11.83 -2.49
C CYS A 5 15.67 -11.04 -2.43
N THR A 6 16.44 -11.08 -3.52
CA THR A 6 17.65 -10.28 -3.66
C THR A 6 17.71 -9.63 -5.04
N TYR A 7 18.40 -8.50 -5.13
CA TYR A 7 18.78 -7.89 -6.40
C TYR A 7 20.21 -7.36 -6.34
N SER A 8 20.82 -7.17 -7.50
CA SER A 8 22.16 -6.58 -7.60
C SER A 8 22.03 -5.07 -7.70
N SER A 9 22.54 -4.34 -6.70
CA SER A 9 22.56 -2.88 -6.71
C SER A 9 23.45 -2.33 -7.81
N LYS A 10 23.37 -1.03 -8.07
CA LYS A 10 24.31 -0.34 -8.97
C LYS A 10 25.78 -0.51 -8.59
N ASN A 11 26.08 -0.77 -7.32
CA ASN A 11 27.43 -1.01 -6.83
C ASN A 11 27.82 -2.50 -6.85
N HIS A 12 27.00 -3.35 -7.49
CA HIS A 12 27.16 -4.81 -7.55
C HIS A 12 27.04 -5.53 -6.20
N GLU A 13 26.45 -4.88 -5.20
CA GLU A 13 26.15 -5.52 -3.92
C GLU A 13 24.83 -6.29 -4.02
N SER A 14 24.75 -7.47 -3.40
CA SER A 14 23.50 -8.22 -3.31
C SER A 14 22.65 -7.63 -2.18
N VAL A 15 21.56 -6.96 -2.53
CA VAL A 15 20.67 -6.29 -1.58
C VAL A 15 19.45 -7.16 -1.32
N PRO A 16 19.19 -7.58 -0.06
CA PRO A 16 17.99 -8.30 0.28
C PRO A 16 16.78 -7.38 0.37
N PHE A 17 15.62 -7.89 -0.03
CA PHE A 17 14.32 -7.27 0.21
C PHE A 17 13.26 -8.36 0.43
N TYR A 18 12.11 -7.97 0.96
CA TYR A 18 10.97 -8.88 1.11
C TYR A 18 9.82 -8.46 0.21
N GLN A 19 9.13 -9.45 -0.35
CA GLN A 19 7.91 -9.26 -1.13
C GLN A 19 6.78 -10.11 -0.54
N PHE A 20 5.70 -9.46 -0.16
CA PHE A 20 4.50 -10.10 0.36
C PHE A 20 3.31 -9.82 -0.53
N HIS A 21 2.49 -10.84 -0.79
CA HIS A 21 1.27 -10.78 -1.56
C HIS A 21 0.07 -11.12 -0.68
N TYR A 22 -0.98 -10.31 -0.79
CA TYR A 22 -2.23 -10.52 -0.09
C TYR A 22 -3.35 -10.53 -1.12
N GLU A 23 -3.89 -11.73 -1.37
CA GLU A 23 -4.98 -11.98 -2.31
C GLU A 23 -6.13 -12.68 -1.59
N GLY A 24 -7.36 -12.54 -2.11
CA GLY A 24 -8.54 -13.20 -1.55
C GLY A 24 -9.15 -12.52 -0.32
N PHE A 25 -8.66 -11.34 0.07
CA PHE A 25 -9.28 -10.51 1.09
C PHE A 25 -10.24 -9.50 0.45
N GLU A 26 -11.51 -9.46 0.90
CA GLU A 26 -12.47 -8.53 0.30
C GLU A 26 -12.09 -7.07 0.67
N ASN A 27 -11.73 -6.28 -0.33
CA ASN A 27 -11.28 -4.88 -0.20
C ASN A 27 -12.23 -3.97 0.60
N LYS A 28 -13.52 -4.32 0.66
CA LYS A 28 -14.52 -3.61 1.46
C LYS A 28 -14.17 -3.55 2.95
N TYR A 29 -13.39 -4.49 3.47
CA TYR A 29 -13.05 -4.57 4.90
C TYR A 29 -11.91 -3.63 5.30
N LEU A 30 -10.99 -3.31 4.38
CA LEU A 30 -9.94 -2.31 4.62
C LEU A 30 -10.49 -0.88 4.72
N LYS A 31 -11.65 -0.61 4.11
CA LYS A 31 -12.35 0.68 4.18
C LYS A 31 -13.06 0.92 5.53
N ILE A 32 -13.26 -0.11 6.35
CA ILE A 32 -14.19 -0.05 7.50
C ILE A 32 -13.65 0.83 8.64
N ARG A 33 -12.33 0.94 8.81
CA ARG A 33 -11.76 1.74 9.90
C ARG A 33 -12.11 3.24 9.78
N ALA A 34 -12.16 3.76 8.55
CA ALA A 34 -12.49 5.16 8.27
C ALA A 34 -13.94 5.51 8.66
N LYS A 35 -14.89 4.56 8.50
CA LYS A 35 -16.29 4.75 8.90
C LYS A 35 -16.52 4.52 10.39
N SER A 36 -15.92 3.48 10.98
CA SER A 36 -16.17 3.14 12.39
C SER A 36 -15.62 4.17 13.39
N LEU A 37 -14.59 4.93 13.00
CA LEU A 37 -14.06 6.04 13.81
C LEU A 37 -14.92 7.31 13.71
N ARG A 38 -15.62 7.54 12.59
CA ARG A 38 -16.49 8.71 12.40
C ARG A 38 -17.82 8.61 13.12
N ASP A 39 -18.43 7.42 13.15
CA ASP A 39 -19.83 7.32 13.56
C ASP A 39 -20.05 6.85 15.00
N GLY A 40 -18.99 6.56 15.79
CA GLY A 40 -19.09 6.13 17.20
C GLY A 40 -19.91 4.85 17.45
N GLN A 41 -20.50 4.29 16.40
CA GLN A 41 -21.38 3.16 16.38
C GLN A 41 -21.13 2.43 15.06
N LEU A 42 -20.95 1.11 15.16
CA LEU A 42 -21.28 0.05 14.20
C LEU A 42 -20.40 -1.17 14.48
N ARG A 43 -20.46 -1.67 15.72
CA ARG A 43 -20.33 -3.10 15.99
C ARG A 43 -21.69 -3.75 15.72
N THR A 44 -22.14 -3.77 14.47
CA THR A 44 -23.27 -4.63 14.11
C THR A 44 -22.77 -6.06 14.01
N ALA A 45 -23.56 -7.01 14.53
CA ALA A 45 -23.23 -8.43 14.67
C ALA A 45 -22.93 -9.19 13.35
N LYS A 46 -22.92 -8.50 12.20
CA LYS A 46 -22.62 -9.06 10.87
C LYS A 46 -21.29 -8.60 10.27
N SER A 47 -20.58 -7.66 10.90
CA SER A 47 -19.22 -7.33 10.51
C SER A 47 -18.28 -8.40 11.09
N PRO A 48 -17.43 -9.06 10.28
CA PRO A 48 -16.40 -9.95 10.82
C PRO A 48 -15.62 -9.22 11.92
N LYS A 49 -15.35 -9.92 13.02
CA LYS A 49 -14.64 -9.33 14.17
C LYS A 49 -13.30 -8.78 13.68
N ILE A 50 -12.97 -7.57 14.11
CA ILE A 50 -11.71 -6.89 13.76
C ILE A 50 -10.47 -7.76 14.09
N SER A 51 -10.55 -8.61 15.12
CA SER A 51 -9.53 -9.61 15.47
C SER A 51 -9.21 -10.55 14.31
N ASN A 52 -10.23 -10.98 13.55
CA ASN A 52 -10.07 -11.92 12.46
C ASN A 52 -9.28 -11.32 11.29
N TYR A 53 -9.33 -9.98 11.10
CA TYR A 53 -8.59 -9.32 10.02
C TYR A 53 -7.11 -9.20 10.33
N ARG A 54 -6.79 -8.73 11.53
CA ARG A 54 -5.40 -8.65 11.99
C ARG A 54 -4.75 -10.02 11.97
N GLU A 55 -5.43 -11.03 12.50
CA GLU A 55 -4.98 -12.42 12.48
C GLU A 55 -4.81 -12.93 11.05
N TRP A 56 -5.73 -12.62 10.13
CA TRP A 56 -5.59 -13.00 8.72
C TRP A 56 -4.31 -12.43 8.10
N PHE A 57 -4.05 -11.13 8.23
CA PHE A 57 -2.85 -10.51 7.67
C PHE A 57 -1.57 -11.06 8.29
N ILE A 58 -1.54 -11.24 9.61
CA ILE A 58 -0.40 -11.85 10.31
C ILE A 58 -0.16 -13.27 9.78
N ASN A 59 -1.19 -14.11 9.77
CA ASN A 59 -1.08 -15.49 9.31
C ASN A 59 -0.63 -15.57 7.85
N GLU A 60 -1.20 -14.73 6.98
CA GLU A 60 -0.84 -14.69 5.57
C GLU A 60 0.60 -14.21 5.34
N THR A 61 1.07 -13.28 6.17
CA THR A 61 2.47 -12.82 6.15
C THR A 61 3.42 -13.94 6.59
N HIS A 62 3.08 -14.66 7.66
CA HIS A 62 3.88 -15.79 8.16
C HIS A 62 3.96 -16.98 7.20
N LYS A 63 2.93 -17.24 6.39
CA LYS A 63 2.98 -18.31 5.38
C LYS A 63 4.00 -18.05 4.27
N GLN A 64 4.36 -16.79 4.05
CA GLN A 64 5.19 -16.38 2.93
C GLN A 64 6.68 -16.35 3.29
N LEU A 65 7.05 -16.31 4.57
CA LEU A 65 8.44 -16.37 5.00
C LEU A 65 8.74 -17.70 5.71
N ASP A 66 9.78 -18.40 5.24
CA ASP A 66 10.31 -19.55 5.96
C ASP A 66 11.19 -19.09 7.12
N THR A 67 10.60 -19.00 8.32
CA THR A 67 11.31 -18.58 9.53
C THR A 67 12.19 -19.68 10.13
N SER A 68 12.28 -20.86 9.49
CA SER A 68 13.23 -21.91 9.90
C SER A 68 14.65 -21.68 9.37
N GLN A 69 14.81 -20.74 8.43
CA GLN A 69 16.08 -20.34 7.84
C GLN A 69 16.49 -18.94 8.31
N ASP A 70 17.78 -18.62 8.14
CA ASP A 70 18.28 -17.27 8.41
C ASP A 70 17.61 -16.25 7.49
N TYR A 71 17.21 -15.11 8.08
CA TYR A 71 16.61 -14.00 7.36
C TYR A 71 17.17 -12.67 7.87
N TYR A 72 17.08 -11.64 7.03
CA TYR A 72 17.60 -10.31 7.33
C TYR A 72 16.61 -9.47 8.15
N ARG A 73 17.11 -8.85 9.22
CA ARG A 73 16.40 -7.79 9.93
C ARG A 73 16.98 -6.44 9.53
N PHE A 74 16.12 -5.48 9.23
CA PHE A 74 16.52 -4.13 8.85
C PHE A 74 16.44 -3.18 10.05
N GLU A 75 17.48 -2.37 10.24
CA GLU A 75 17.47 -1.30 11.26
C GLU A 75 16.50 -0.19 10.88
N LYS A 76 16.47 0.16 9.60
CA LYS A 76 15.50 1.09 9.01
C LYS A 76 15.09 0.65 7.63
N ALA A 77 13.78 0.61 7.39
CA ALA A 77 13.20 0.11 6.15
C ALA A 77 12.16 1.07 5.57
N ILE A 78 11.90 0.90 4.28
CA ILE A 78 10.70 1.40 3.61
C ILE A 78 9.78 0.20 3.31
N CYS A 79 8.51 0.23 3.74
CA CYS A 79 7.47 -0.64 3.16
C CYS A 79 6.72 0.11 2.08
N ILE A 80 6.80 -0.40 0.86
CA ILE A 80 6.09 0.08 -0.32
C ILE A 80 4.86 -0.79 -0.49
N ILE A 81 3.68 -0.24 -0.23
CA ILE A 81 2.40 -0.94 -0.32
C ILE A 81 1.74 -0.56 -1.64
N VAL A 82 1.68 -1.53 -2.55
CA VAL A 82 1.00 -1.40 -3.84
C VAL A 82 -0.37 -2.05 -3.73
N HIS A 83 -1.41 -1.23 -3.81
CA HIS A 83 -2.80 -1.67 -3.85
C HIS A 83 -3.28 -1.72 -5.29
N GLY A 84 -3.50 -2.93 -5.81
CA GLY A 84 -4.16 -3.16 -7.09
C GLY A 84 -5.68 -3.14 -6.94
N PHE A 85 -6.35 -2.23 -7.65
CA PHE A 85 -7.81 -2.13 -7.70
C PHE A 85 -8.36 -2.76 -8.98
N SER A 86 -9.29 -3.71 -8.82
CA SER A 86 -10.04 -4.36 -9.92
C SER A 86 -11.17 -3.49 -10.46
N SER A 87 -11.72 -2.60 -9.63
CA SER A 87 -12.81 -1.70 -10.01
C SER A 87 -12.29 -0.39 -10.60
N PHE A 88 -13.01 0.13 -11.60
CA PHE A 88 -12.79 1.47 -12.18
C PHE A 88 -13.35 2.60 -11.31
N GLN A 89 -13.99 2.29 -10.19
CA GLN A 89 -14.49 3.32 -9.29
C GLN A 89 -13.32 4.00 -8.58
N ALA A 90 -13.25 5.33 -8.72
CA ALA A 90 -12.35 6.16 -7.93
C ALA A 90 -12.51 5.81 -6.45
N SER A 91 -11.41 5.38 -5.84
CA SER A 91 -11.33 5.06 -4.43
C SER A 91 -10.16 5.83 -3.85
N ASP A 92 -10.38 6.56 -2.77
CA ASP A 92 -9.29 7.27 -2.10
C ASP A 92 -8.36 6.24 -1.44
N LEU A 93 -7.07 6.31 -1.76
CA LEU A 93 -6.07 5.35 -1.27
C LEU A 93 -5.87 5.44 0.25
N ASP A 94 -6.06 6.63 0.81
CA ASP A 94 -5.97 6.94 2.23
C ASP A 94 -7.16 6.42 3.06
N ASN A 95 -8.27 6.05 2.42
CA ASN A 95 -9.40 5.39 3.09
C ASN A 95 -9.13 3.93 3.46
N TYR A 96 -7.99 3.37 3.05
CA TYR A 96 -7.62 1.98 3.34
C TYR A 96 -6.68 1.90 4.55
N ASP A 97 -7.00 1.00 5.48
CA ASP A 97 -6.17 0.76 6.66
C ASP A 97 -5.10 -0.30 6.40
N TYR A 98 -3.87 0.16 6.15
CA TYR A 98 -2.72 -0.73 5.95
C TYR A 98 -2.03 -1.15 7.25
N LYS A 99 -2.54 -0.76 8.42
CA LYS A 99 -1.90 -1.09 9.70
C LYS A 99 -1.68 -2.60 9.87
N TYR A 100 -2.61 -3.43 9.41
CA TYR A 100 -2.50 -4.88 9.57
C TYR A 100 -1.41 -5.52 8.69
N VAL A 101 -1.12 -4.93 7.53
CA VAL A 101 0.02 -5.33 6.70
C VAL A 101 1.33 -5.08 7.47
N VAL A 102 1.46 -3.88 8.05
CA VAL A 102 2.63 -3.50 8.85
C VAL A 102 2.75 -4.36 10.11
N ASP A 103 1.65 -4.64 10.80
CA ASP A 103 1.62 -5.53 11.97
C ASP A 103 2.13 -6.94 11.62
N GLY A 104 1.78 -7.48 10.45
CA GLY A 104 2.26 -8.78 9.98
C GLY A 104 3.75 -8.78 9.65
N ILE A 105 4.26 -7.72 9.03
CA ILE A 105 5.71 -7.57 8.77
C ILE A 105 6.48 -7.46 10.09
N LYS A 106 5.96 -6.69 11.04
CA LYS A 106 6.54 -6.53 12.38
C LYS A 106 6.55 -7.84 13.16
N SER A 107 5.51 -8.67 13.04
CA SER A 107 5.46 -9.97 13.75
C SER A 107 6.53 -10.95 13.26
N LEU A 108 7.04 -10.78 12.03
CA LEU A 108 8.19 -11.52 11.51
C LEU A 108 9.55 -11.01 11.99
N GLN A 109 9.60 -9.92 12.76
CA GLN A 109 10.85 -9.27 13.19
C GLN A 109 11.79 -8.83 12.05
N ILE A 110 11.27 -8.66 10.83
CA ILE A 110 11.98 -8.04 9.70
C ILE A 110 12.32 -6.58 10.03
N ILE A 111 11.40 -5.90 10.71
CA ILE A 111 11.58 -4.56 11.29
C ILE A 111 11.37 -4.65 12.80
N ILE A 112 11.92 -3.67 13.53
CA ILE A 112 11.82 -3.63 14.99
C ILE A 112 10.44 -3.11 15.43
N ASP A 113 10.03 -1.95 14.94
CA ASP A 113 8.75 -1.30 15.22
C ASP A 113 8.21 -0.55 14.00
N ASP A 114 6.93 -0.14 14.05
CA ASP A 114 6.28 0.71 13.04
C ASP A 114 6.50 2.22 13.30
N SER A 115 7.56 2.55 14.05
CA SER A 115 7.90 3.94 14.39
C SER A 115 8.65 4.64 13.25
N TYR A 116 8.60 5.97 13.21
CA TYR A 116 9.29 6.77 12.19
C TYR A 116 10.82 6.54 12.13
N LYS A 117 11.40 6.00 13.21
CA LYS A 117 12.84 5.72 13.30
C LYS A 117 13.24 4.48 12.51
N GLU A 118 12.31 3.56 12.32
CA GLU A 118 12.60 2.19 11.86
C GLU A 118 11.81 1.85 10.59
N LEU A 119 10.69 2.54 10.34
CA LEU A 119 9.85 2.32 9.18
C LEU A 119 9.37 3.63 8.56
N SER A 120 9.60 3.73 7.25
CA SER A 120 8.96 4.69 6.36
C SER A 120 7.92 3.96 5.49
N LEU A 121 6.84 4.64 5.10
CA LEU A 121 5.73 4.06 4.34
C LEU A 121 5.53 4.78 3.02
N MET A 122 5.30 4.01 1.96
CA MET A 122 4.89 4.51 0.64
C MET A 122 3.68 3.71 0.17
N CYS A 123 2.54 4.37 -0.05
CA CYS A 123 1.33 3.72 -0.55
C CYS A 123 1.10 4.13 -2.01
N ILE A 124 0.86 3.14 -2.87
CA ILE A 124 0.63 3.34 -4.30
C ILE A 124 -0.67 2.63 -4.67
N GLY A 125 -1.57 3.33 -5.35
CA GLY A 125 -2.74 2.75 -5.99
C GLY A 125 -2.46 2.48 -7.46
N GLN A 126 -2.84 1.31 -7.96
CA GLN A 126 -2.75 0.99 -9.38
C GLN A 126 -3.98 0.22 -9.84
N LYS A 127 -4.24 0.28 -11.15
CA LYS A 127 -5.21 -0.62 -11.78
C LYS A 127 -4.65 -2.05 -11.79
N SER A 128 -5.50 -3.03 -11.51
CA SER A 128 -5.15 -4.45 -11.50
C SER A 128 -6.34 -5.26 -12.01
N GLU A 129 -6.11 -6.48 -12.48
CA GLU A 129 -7.21 -7.40 -12.84
C GLU A 129 -7.93 -7.93 -11.58
N LEU A 130 -7.18 -8.04 -10.48
CA LEU A 130 -7.64 -8.53 -9.19
C LEU A 130 -7.35 -7.51 -8.10
N ASP A 131 -8.24 -7.45 -7.12
CA ASP A 131 -8.02 -6.74 -5.86
C ASP A 131 -6.91 -7.46 -5.08
N ARG A 132 -5.73 -6.83 -5.00
CA ARG A 132 -4.57 -7.40 -4.33
C ARG A 132 -3.71 -6.33 -3.70
N ILE A 133 -3.05 -6.69 -2.60
CA ILE A 133 -2.01 -5.86 -1.99
C ILE A 133 -0.67 -6.57 -2.18
N THR A 134 0.33 -5.83 -2.62
CA THR A 134 1.72 -6.28 -2.60
C THR A 134 2.52 -5.31 -1.73
N CYS A 135 3.18 -5.77 -0.65
CA CYS A 135 4.18 -4.95 0.06
C CYS A 135 5.59 -5.40 -0.31
N TYR A 136 6.45 -4.43 -0.57
CA TYR A 136 7.89 -4.60 -0.63
C TYR A 136 8.52 -3.99 0.62
N VAL A 137 9.33 -4.74 1.37
CA VAL A 137 10.10 -4.23 2.51
C VAL A 137 11.57 -4.17 2.11
N VAL A 138 12.12 -2.97 2.07
CA VAL A 138 13.46 -2.69 1.52
C VAL A 138 14.27 -1.92 2.55
N PRO A 139 15.58 -2.20 2.73
CA PRO A 139 16.42 -1.35 3.57
C PRO A 139 16.42 0.09 3.02
N GLU A 140 16.19 1.08 3.89
CA GLU A 140 15.94 2.46 3.45
C GLU A 140 17.10 3.04 2.63
N ALA A 141 18.34 2.67 2.96
CA ALA A 141 19.55 3.11 2.26
C ALA A 141 19.56 2.76 0.76
N TYR A 142 18.81 1.72 0.35
CA TYR A 142 18.74 1.26 -1.04
C TYR A 142 17.41 1.59 -1.72
N PHE A 143 16.54 2.41 -1.11
CA PHE A 143 15.20 2.67 -1.63
C PHE A 143 15.19 3.23 -3.07
N ILE A 144 16.01 4.27 -3.33
CA ILE A 144 16.07 4.89 -4.66
C ILE A 144 16.62 3.92 -5.71
N ASP A 145 17.61 3.11 -5.31
CA ASP A 145 18.18 2.09 -6.18
C ASP A 145 17.15 1.01 -6.52
N PHE A 146 16.44 0.50 -5.50
CA PHE A 146 15.36 -0.46 -5.65
C PHE A 146 14.26 0.01 -6.62
N LEU A 147 13.83 1.27 -6.52
CA LEU A 147 12.86 1.84 -7.45
C LEU A 147 13.39 1.87 -8.90
N ALA A 148 14.67 2.16 -9.09
CA ALA A 148 15.28 2.20 -10.42
C ALA A 148 15.34 0.82 -11.11
N HIS A 149 15.26 -0.27 -10.35
CA HIS A 149 15.17 -1.63 -10.91
C HIS A 149 13.78 -1.99 -11.46
N GLY A 150 12.75 -1.19 -11.19
CA GLY A 150 11.41 -1.41 -11.75
C GLY A 150 10.64 -2.58 -11.12
N PHE A 151 11.02 -3.04 -9.93
CA PHE A 151 10.26 -4.07 -9.19
C PHE A 151 8.85 -3.62 -8.83
N VAL A 152 8.70 -2.33 -8.53
CA VAL A 152 7.39 -1.71 -8.29
C VAL A 152 6.83 -1.29 -9.65
N PRO A 153 5.75 -1.92 -10.14
CA PRO A 153 5.12 -1.51 -11.39
C PRO A 153 4.46 -0.14 -11.16
N LEU A 154 5.15 0.92 -11.54
CA LEU A 154 4.61 2.27 -11.52
C LEU A 154 4.02 2.55 -12.91
N ASP A 155 2.69 2.65 -12.99
CA ASP A 155 2.03 3.16 -14.19
C ASP A 155 2.20 4.69 -14.22
N VAL A 156 3.30 5.14 -14.83
CA VAL A 156 3.63 6.56 -14.93
C VAL A 156 3.08 7.09 -16.25
N PRO A 157 2.08 7.99 -16.22
CA PRO A 157 1.59 8.64 -17.44
C PRO A 157 2.72 9.39 -18.13
N ALA A 158 2.69 9.41 -19.47
CA ALA A 158 3.64 10.24 -20.23
C ALA A 158 3.52 11.71 -19.80
N LEU A 159 4.64 12.44 -19.74
CA LEU A 159 4.64 13.87 -19.36
C LEU A 159 3.66 14.71 -20.21
N SER A 160 3.46 14.33 -21.48
CA SER A 160 2.50 14.95 -22.40
C SER A 160 1.03 14.81 -21.99
N SER A 161 0.70 13.88 -21.09
CA SER A 161 -0.65 13.69 -20.56
C SER A 161 -0.99 14.69 -19.44
N TYR A 162 0.01 15.33 -18.84
CA TYR A 162 -0.20 16.33 -17.81
C TYR A 162 -0.53 17.67 -18.45
N LYS A 163 -1.63 18.27 -18.03
CA LYS A 163 -1.98 19.64 -18.40
C LYS A 163 -1.48 20.57 -17.31
N LEU A 164 -0.71 21.60 -17.70
CA LEU A 164 -0.44 22.72 -16.80
C LEU A 164 -1.75 23.49 -16.61
N ILE A 165 -2.25 23.50 -15.37
CA ILE A 165 -3.49 24.19 -15.02
C ILE A 165 -3.14 25.55 -14.41
N ASN A 166 -3.75 26.62 -14.93
CA ASN A 166 -3.79 27.89 -14.22
C ASN A 166 -4.99 27.87 -13.26
N PRO A 167 -4.77 27.91 -11.93
CA PRO A 167 -5.84 27.74 -10.95
C PRO A 167 -6.93 28.81 -11.06
N ARG A 168 -6.61 30.03 -11.53
CA ARG A 168 -7.60 31.10 -11.73
C ARG A 168 -8.59 30.77 -12.86
N ILE A 169 -8.08 30.22 -13.97
CA ILE A 169 -8.91 29.81 -15.11
C ILE A 169 -9.79 28.62 -14.72
N LEU A 170 -9.25 27.68 -13.92
CA LEU A 170 -10.01 26.52 -13.48
C LEU A 170 -11.17 26.88 -12.53
N GLU A 171 -11.00 27.92 -11.70
CA GLU A 171 -12.09 28.44 -10.88
C GLU A 171 -13.20 29.07 -11.74
N GLU A 172 -12.84 29.88 -12.73
CA GLU A 172 -13.80 30.52 -13.66
C GLU A 172 -14.62 29.48 -14.45
N GLU A 173 -13.97 28.46 -15.02
CA GLU A 173 -14.62 27.35 -15.73
C GLU A 173 -15.56 26.55 -14.80
N ARG A 174 -15.14 26.33 -13.54
CA ARG A 174 -15.95 25.61 -12.55
C ARG A 174 -17.17 26.42 -12.11
N PHE A 175 -17.05 27.74 -12.00
CA PHE A 175 -18.18 28.64 -11.75
C PHE A 175 -19.18 28.64 -12.91
N GLN A 176 -18.71 28.71 -14.16
CA GLN A 176 -19.58 28.64 -15.34
C GLN A 176 -20.35 27.32 -15.42
N LEU A 177 -19.70 26.18 -15.22
CA LEU A 177 -20.35 24.87 -15.21
C LEU A 177 -21.41 24.75 -14.10
N LEU A 178 -21.16 25.34 -12.93
CA LEU A 178 -22.13 25.38 -11.84
C LEU A 178 -23.33 26.28 -12.14
N GLU A 179 -23.13 27.39 -12.84
CA GLU A 179 -24.24 28.24 -13.31
C GLU A 179 -25.09 27.53 -14.36
N GLU A 180 -24.48 26.89 -15.35
CA GLU A 180 -25.18 26.14 -16.39
C GLU A 180 -25.99 24.96 -15.81
N SER A 181 -25.46 24.29 -14.79
CA SER A 181 -26.16 23.18 -14.11
C SER A 181 -27.40 23.61 -13.29
N LYS A 182 -27.59 24.91 -13.02
CA LYS A 182 -28.79 25.43 -12.34
C LYS A 182 -29.97 25.65 -13.29
N PHE A 183 -29.76 25.54 -14.60
CA PHE A 183 -30.78 25.74 -15.63
C PHE A 183 -31.35 24.43 -16.21
N PHE A 184 -30.97 23.28 -15.64
CA PHE A 184 -31.49 21.94 -15.95
C PHE A 184 -32.07 21.29 -14.70
#